data_AF-A0A3B5AUU6-F1
#
_entry.id   AF-A0A3B5AUU6-F1
#
_cell.length_a   1.000
_cell.length_b   1.000
_cell.length_c   1.000
_cell.angle_alpha   90.00
_cell.angle_beta   90.00
_cell.angle_gamma   90.00
#
_symmetry.space_group_name_H-M   'P 1'
#
loop_
_entity.id
_entity.type
_entity.pdbx_description
1 polymer ?
#
loop_
_entity_poly.entity_id
_entity_poly.type
_entity_poly.pdbx_seq_one_letter_code
_entity_poly.pdbx_strand_id
1 'polypeptide(L)'
;PQLYTVFCFSFILYSFVCVFLGSTSSPEWISFQEAEYKFFDHRTTWEQAQRICSWFESSLASVHSAEEEAFLANTLRKAHWWLGLHSYENDGRFRWSDHSVLNYVSWALGRPHPLSRDRKCVRLSVSKGKNIQKGIKRD
;
A
#
# COMPACT_ATOMS: atom_id res chain seq x y z
N PRO A 1 31.89 -12.00 8.99
CA PRO A 1 30.94 -12.82 8.20
C PRO A 1 29.44 -12.54 8.47
N GLN A 2 29.07 -11.30 8.83
CA GLN A 2 27.66 -10.89 8.91
C GLN A 2 27.23 -10.26 7.58
N LEU A 3 27.12 -11.12 6.55
CA LEU A 3 26.48 -10.80 5.29
C LEU A 3 25.03 -11.31 5.37
N TYR A 4 24.18 -10.56 6.06
CA TYR A 4 22.75 -10.65 5.80
C TYR A 4 22.46 -9.78 4.57
N THR A 5 22.84 -10.31 3.41
CA THR A 5 22.35 -9.87 2.12
C THR A 5 20.87 -10.29 2.05
N VAL A 6 19.96 -9.41 2.47
CA VAL A 6 18.52 -9.64 2.37
C VAL A 6 18.04 -8.86 1.16
N PHE A 7 17.96 -9.57 0.04
CA PHE A 7 17.29 -9.13 -1.18
C PHE A 7 15.79 -8.94 -0.91
N CYS A 8 15.09 -8.28 -1.84
CA CYS A 8 13.63 -8.13 -1.97
C CYS A 8 12.75 -9.41 -1.82
N PHE A 9 13.31 -10.55 -1.40
CA PHE A 9 12.61 -11.73 -0.88
C PHE A 9 12.14 -11.49 0.57
N SER A 10 11.22 -10.58 0.78
CA SER A 10 10.71 -10.32 2.13
C SER A 10 9.73 -11.42 2.55
N PHE A 11 10.05 -12.20 3.59
CA PHE A 11 9.11 -13.09 4.31
C PHE A 11 7.98 -12.32 5.03
N ILE A 12 7.85 -11.02 4.80
CA ILE A 12 6.87 -10.16 5.43
C ILE A 12 5.59 -10.23 4.61
N LEU A 13 4.60 -10.83 5.23
CA LEU A 13 3.32 -11.11 4.61
C LEU A 13 2.23 -10.29 5.29
N TYR A 14 1.60 -9.38 4.53
CA TYR A 14 0.47 -8.57 4.99
C TYR A 14 -0.73 -8.77 4.09
N SER A 15 -1.91 -8.50 4.65
CA SER A 15 -3.13 -8.33 3.87
C SER A 15 -2.98 -7.12 2.94
N PHE A 16 -3.79 -7.01 1.91
CA PHE A 16 -3.63 -5.95 0.91
C PHE A 16 -4.97 -5.44 0.39
N VAL A 17 -4.95 -4.23 -0.16
CA VAL A 17 -6.12 -3.57 -0.72
C VAL A 17 -5.85 -3.30 -2.19
N CYS A 18 -6.76 -3.73 -3.06
CA CYS A 18 -6.75 -3.35 -4.46
C CYS A 18 -7.72 -2.18 -4.68
N VAL A 19 -7.36 -1.28 -5.59
CA VAL A 19 -8.18 -0.18 -6.08
C VAL A 19 -8.40 -0.31 -7.58
N PHE A 20 -9.62 -0.08 -8.02
CA PHE A 20 -10.01 0.02 -9.41
C PHE A 20 -10.67 1.38 -9.64
N LEU A 21 -10.21 2.11 -10.66
CA LEU A 21 -10.78 3.39 -11.07
C LEU A 21 -11.88 3.12 -12.10
N GLY A 22 -13.13 3.06 -11.63
CA GLY A 22 -14.29 2.71 -12.43
C GLY A 22 -15.39 2.11 -11.57
N SER A 23 -16.41 1.53 -12.21
CA SER A 23 -17.48 0.81 -11.52
C SER A 23 -17.49 -0.64 -11.99
N THR A 24 -17.26 -1.57 -11.09
CA THR A 24 -17.51 -3.00 -11.26
C THR A 24 -18.91 -3.30 -10.74
N SER A 25 -19.62 -4.22 -11.39
CA SER A 25 -20.95 -4.68 -10.92
C SER A 25 -20.84 -5.80 -9.87
N SER A 26 -19.68 -5.96 -9.23
CA SER A 26 -19.41 -7.08 -8.34
C SER A 26 -19.66 -6.72 -6.87
N PRO A 27 -20.44 -7.54 -6.13
CA PRO A 27 -20.78 -7.27 -4.73
C PRO A 27 -19.58 -7.42 -3.78
N GLU A 28 -18.44 -7.92 -4.26
CA GLU A 28 -17.22 -8.06 -3.46
C GLU A 28 -16.40 -6.77 -3.35
N TRP A 29 -16.70 -5.77 -4.17
CA TRP A 29 -16.01 -4.48 -4.17
C TRP A 29 -16.82 -3.46 -3.36
N ILE A 30 -16.11 -2.63 -2.61
CA ILE A 30 -16.69 -1.55 -1.83
C ILE A 30 -16.39 -0.24 -2.56
N SER A 31 -17.42 0.41 -3.08
CA SER A 31 -17.28 1.70 -3.76
C SER A 31 -17.09 2.83 -2.75
N PHE A 32 -16.13 3.69 -3.01
CA PHE A 32 -15.91 4.92 -2.27
C PHE A 32 -15.47 6.01 -3.25
N GLN A 33 -16.27 7.08 -3.34
CA GLN A 33 -16.09 8.14 -4.35
C GLN A 33 -16.09 7.57 -5.78
N GLU A 34 -15.05 7.84 -6.57
CA GLU A 34 -14.91 7.43 -7.98
C GLU A 34 -14.11 6.12 -8.13
N ALA A 35 -13.87 5.42 -7.03
CA ALA A 35 -13.04 4.22 -7.00
C ALA A 35 -13.74 3.07 -6.27
N GLU A 36 -13.30 1.86 -6.57
CA GLU A 36 -13.74 0.64 -5.91
C GLU A 36 -12.59 -0.09 -5.26
N TYR A 37 -12.83 -0.59 -4.04
CA TYR A 37 -11.81 -1.20 -3.20
C TYR A 37 -12.18 -2.64 -2.88
N LYS A 38 -11.21 -3.55 -3.06
CA LYS A 38 -11.34 -4.95 -2.64
C LYS A 38 -10.27 -5.26 -1.61
N PHE A 39 -10.71 -5.81 -0.48
CA PHE A 39 -9.86 -6.09 0.68
C PHE A 39 -9.53 -7.58 0.71
N PHE A 40 -8.26 -7.90 0.49
CA PHE A 40 -7.78 -9.27 0.53
C PHE A 40 -7.10 -9.56 1.86
N ASP A 41 -7.75 -10.39 2.67
CA ASP A 41 -7.21 -10.82 3.96
C ASP A 41 -6.20 -11.98 3.83
N HIS A 42 -5.37 -11.93 2.79
CA HIS A 42 -4.34 -12.91 2.49
C HIS A 42 -2.97 -12.30 2.70
N ARG A 43 -2.17 -12.97 3.52
CA ARG A 43 -0.81 -12.54 3.83
C ARG A 43 0.10 -12.81 2.64
N THR A 44 0.47 -11.76 1.92
CA THR A 44 1.32 -11.84 0.72
C THR A 44 2.48 -10.85 0.80
N THR A 45 3.50 -11.04 -0.04
CA THR A 45 4.50 -9.99 -0.28
C THR A 45 3.86 -8.86 -1.09
N TRP A 46 4.47 -7.66 -1.07
CA TRP A 46 3.97 -6.54 -1.87
C TRP A 46 3.88 -6.88 -3.35
N GLU A 47 4.88 -7.59 -3.90
CA GLU A 47 4.89 -7.99 -5.31
C GLU A 47 3.78 -9.00 -5.64
N GLN A 48 3.54 -9.96 -4.75
CA GLN A 48 2.44 -10.91 -4.90
C GLN A 48 1.09 -10.18 -4.84
N ALA A 49 0.94 -9.24 -3.90
CA ALA A 49 -0.26 -8.43 -3.76
C ALA A 49 -0.54 -7.61 -5.04
N GLN A 50 0.50 -6.97 -5.60
CA GLN A 50 0.38 -6.24 -6.87
C GLN A 50 -0.02 -7.17 -8.02
N ARG A 51 0.60 -8.36 -8.13
CA ARG A 51 0.22 -9.34 -9.17
C ARG A 51 -1.23 -9.78 -9.04
N ILE A 52 -1.72 -9.98 -7.82
CA ILE A 52 -3.12 -10.35 -7.58
C ILE A 52 -4.04 -9.20 -8.00
N CYS A 53 -3.75 -7.95 -7.61
CA CYS A 53 -4.55 -6.81 -8.06
C CYS A 53 -4.56 -6.69 -9.59
N SER A 54 -3.41 -6.86 -10.24
CA SER A 54 -3.31 -6.83 -11.71
C SER A 54 -4.12 -7.93 -12.40
N TRP A 55 -4.31 -9.09 -11.76
CA TRP A 55 -5.19 -10.14 -12.27
C TRP A 55 -6.66 -9.68 -12.36
N PHE A 56 -7.08 -8.77 -11.48
CA PHE A 56 -8.41 -8.16 -11.50
C PHE A 56 -8.45 -6.83 -12.30
N GLU A 57 -7.48 -6.59 -13.18
CA GLU A 57 -7.33 -5.32 -13.92
C GLU A 57 -7.28 -4.09 -12.99
N SER A 58 -6.85 -4.32 -11.76
CA SER A 58 -6.77 -3.33 -10.68
C SER A 58 -5.32 -3.14 -10.24
N SER A 59 -5.09 -2.20 -9.34
CA SER A 59 -3.76 -1.96 -8.77
C SER A 59 -3.82 -1.97 -7.25
N LEU A 60 -2.68 -2.09 -6.57
CA LEU A 60 -2.68 -1.86 -5.12
C LEU A 60 -3.17 -0.44 -4.81
N ALA A 61 -3.92 -0.32 -3.71
CA ALA A 61 -4.62 0.90 -3.36
C ALA A 61 -3.69 2.12 -3.29
N SER A 62 -4.09 3.17 -4.00
CA SER A 62 -3.59 4.52 -3.85
C SER A 62 -4.38 5.26 -2.79
N VAL A 63 -3.87 6.40 -2.32
CA VAL A 63 -4.56 7.26 -1.36
C VAL A 63 -4.28 8.72 -1.72
N HIS A 64 -5.32 9.44 -2.09
CA HIS A 64 -5.27 10.80 -2.63
C HIS A 64 -5.90 11.85 -1.72
N SER A 65 -6.59 11.42 -0.67
CA SER A 65 -7.29 12.33 0.24
C SER A 65 -7.29 11.81 1.68
N ALA A 66 -7.55 12.71 2.63
CA ALA A 66 -7.70 12.36 4.04
C ALA A 66 -8.98 11.56 4.28
N GLU A 67 -10.01 11.80 3.47
CA GLU A 67 -11.29 11.10 3.48
C GLU A 67 -11.12 9.64 3.05
N GLU A 68 -10.34 9.38 2.00
CA GLU A 68 -10.00 8.04 1.54
C GLU A 68 -9.14 7.29 2.57
N GLU A 69 -8.16 7.98 3.17
CA GLU A 69 -7.40 7.43 4.28
C GLU A 69 -8.32 7.03 5.44
N ALA A 70 -9.23 7.91 5.86
CA ALA A 70 -10.18 7.62 6.93
C ALA A 70 -11.15 6.48 6.57
N PHE A 71 -11.58 6.39 5.32
CA PHE A 71 -12.40 5.28 4.82
C PHE A 71 -11.67 3.94 4.93
N LEU A 72 -10.42 3.89 4.48
CA LEU A 72 -9.57 2.71 4.66
C LEU A 72 -9.38 2.42 6.17
N ALA A 73 -9.15 3.43 7.00
CA ALA A 73 -8.97 3.25 8.45
C ALA A 73 -10.15 2.54 9.11
N ASN A 74 -11.35 2.96 8.72
CA ASN A 74 -12.59 2.47 9.31
C ASN A 74 -12.94 1.06 8.81
N THR A 75 -12.56 0.74 7.57
CA THR A 75 -12.83 -0.55 6.93
C THR A 75 -11.80 -1.61 7.34
N LEU A 76 -10.54 -1.22 7.53
CA LEU A 76 -9.44 -2.10 7.85
C LEU A 76 -9.47 -2.55 9.32
N ARG A 77 -9.79 -3.82 9.56
CA ARG A 77 -9.86 -4.43 10.91
C ARG A 77 -8.52 -4.93 11.46
N LYS A 78 -7.53 -5.16 10.61
CA LYS A 78 -6.20 -5.71 10.98
C LYS A 78 -5.12 -4.64 11.00
N ALA A 79 -4.05 -4.92 11.76
CA ALA A 79 -3.01 -3.95 12.05
C ALA A 79 -2.19 -3.51 10.83
N HIS A 80 -1.98 -4.35 9.80
CA HIS A 80 -1.03 -4.07 8.71
C HIS A 80 -1.55 -4.47 7.33
N TRP A 81 -1.52 -3.51 6.38
CA TRP A 81 -2.00 -3.70 5.02
C TRP A 81 -1.05 -3.10 4.00
N TRP A 82 -0.81 -3.78 2.88
CA TRP A 82 -0.06 -3.23 1.76
C TRP A 82 -0.85 -2.16 1.01
N LEU A 83 -0.15 -1.11 0.60
CA LEU A 83 -0.61 -0.08 -0.32
C LEU A 83 0.25 -0.07 -1.59
N GLY A 84 -0.22 0.60 -2.64
CA GLY A 84 0.49 0.72 -3.91
C GLY A 84 1.71 1.62 -3.90
N LEU A 85 1.97 2.35 -2.81
CA LEU A 85 3.09 3.28 -2.71
C LEU A 85 4.40 2.51 -2.57
N HIS A 86 5.30 2.71 -3.53
CA HIS A 86 6.60 2.06 -3.58
C HIS A 86 7.67 2.98 -4.17
N SER A 87 8.95 2.67 -3.99
CA SER A 87 10.07 3.37 -4.65
C SER A 87 10.89 2.40 -5.51
N TYR A 88 11.41 2.88 -6.65
CA TYR A 88 12.30 2.10 -7.53
C TYR A 88 13.79 2.36 -7.20
N GLU A 89 14.64 1.41 -7.58
CA GLU A 89 16.08 1.35 -7.23
C GLU A 89 16.98 2.47 -7.82
N ASN A 90 16.43 3.39 -8.62
CA ASN A 90 17.25 4.38 -9.34
C ASN A 90 17.21 5.80 -8.78
N ASP A 91 16.07 6.23 -8.23
CA ASP A 91 15.88 7.61 -7.80
C ASP A 91 15.34 7.77 -6.38
N GLY A 92 14.98 6.65 -5.73
CA GLY A 92 14.38 6.66 -4.39
C GLY A 92 13.06 7.41 -4.31
N ARG A 93 12.42 7.74 -5.45
CA ARG A 93 11.16 8.48 -5.50
C ARG A 93 9.99 7.53 -5.29
N PHE A 94 9.06 7.94 -4.44
CA PHE A 94 7.83 7.19 -4.22
C PHE A 94 6.83 7.43 -5.35
N ARG A 95 6.17 6.36 -5.79
CA ARG A 95 5.15 6.36 -6.84
C ARG A 95 4.06 5.36 -6.46
N TRP A 96 2.83 5.65 -6.87
CA TRP A 96 1.75 4.68 -6.76
C TRP A 96 1.84 3.65 -7.88
N SER A 97 1.45 2.41 -7.59
CA SER A 97 1.42 1.31 -8.56
C SER A 97 0.32 1.43 -9.61
N ASP A 98 -0.71 2.23 -9.33
CA ASP A 98 -1.81 2.56 -10.27
C ASP A 98 -1.45 3.70 -11.24
N HIS A 99 -0.21 4.19 -11.21
CA HIS A 99 0.29 5.32 -11.99
C HIS A 99 -0.36 6.68 -11.67
N SER A 100 -1.15 6.76 -10.60
CA SER A 100 -1.73 8.02 -10.13
C SER A 100 -0.67 8.99 -9.59
N VAL A 101 -1.02 10.28 -9.53
CA VAL A 101 -0.14 11.31 -9.02
C VAL A 101 0.01 11.20 -7.50
N LEU A 102 1.25 11.30 -7.01
CA LEU A 102 1.53 11.37 -5.58
C LEU A 102 1.25 12.78 -5.04
N ASN A 103 -0.03 13.13 -4.91
CA ASN A 103 -0.51 14.43 -4.43
C ASN A 103 -0.74 14.49 -2.91
N TYR A 104 -0.93 13.33 -2.27
CA TYR A 104 -1.29 13.24 -0.86
C TYR A 104 -0.49 12.14 -0.14
N VAL A 105 0.23 12.52 0.92
CA VAL A 105 0.95 11.56 1.77
C VAL A 105 0.93 11.98 3.23
N SER A 106 0.17 11.23 4.03
CA SER A 106 0.20 11.28 5.49
C SER A 106 1.25 10.30 6.04
N TRP A 107 2.47 10.77 6.26
CA TRP A 107 3.51 9.97 6.91
C TRP A 107 3.26 9.89 8.42
N ALA A 108 3.54 8.73 9.03
CA ALA A 108 3.68 8.66 10.48
C ALA A 108 4.76 9.66 10.95
N LEU A 109 4.63 10.23 12.15
CA LEU A 109 5.57 11.20 12.72
C LEU A 109 7.03 10.87 12.37
N GLY A 110 7.62 11.70 11.51
CA GLY A 110 8.92 11.45 10.88
C GLY A 110 8.78 11.18 9.38
N ARG A 111 8.97 12.24 8.57
CA ARG A 111 9.17 12.07 7.12
C ARG A 111 10.30 11.05 6.92
N PRO A 112 10.13 10.05 6.06
CA PRO A 112 11.23 9.18 5.70
C PRO A 112 12.37 10.03 5.13
N HIS A 113 13.51 10.02 5.80
CA HIS A 113 14.68 10.64 5.23
C HIS A 113 15.07 9.85 3.98
N PRO A 114 15.38 10.51 2.86
CA PRO A 114 15.85 9.85 1.64
C PRO A 114 17.29 9.36 1.87
N LEU A 115 17.45 8.28 2.64
CA LEU A 115 18.76 7.79 3.09
C LEU A 115 19.28 6.60 2.28
N SER A 116 18.54 6.07 1.30
CA SER A 116 19.06 4.97 0.47
C SER A 116 18.32 4.80 -0.85
N ARG A 117 19.04 4.27 -1.87
CA ARG A 117 18.55 3.95 -3.21
C ARG A 117 17.81 2.61 -3.29
N ASP A 118 17.66 1.91 -2.18
CA ASP A 118 17.03 0.59 -2.15
C ASP A 118 15.53 0.70 -2.49
N ARG A 119 14.98 -0.39 -3.02
CA ARG A 119 13.54 -0.55 -3.19
C ARG A 119 12.84 -0.47 -1.83
N LYS A 120 11.68 0.18 -1.79
CA LYS A 120 10.90 0.34 -0.57
C LYS A 120 9.43 0.18 -0.87
N CYS A 121 8.75 -0.57 -0.01
CA CYS A 121 7.31 -0.76 -0.07
C CYS A 121 6.65 -0.10 1.15
N VAL A 122 5.51 0.53 0.93
CA VAL A 122 4.76 1.23 1.99
C VAL A 122 3.56 0.39 2.42
N ARG A 123 3.34 0.36 3.73
CA ARG A 123 2.18 -0.27 4.35
C ARG A 123 1.40 0.73 5.20
N LEU A 124 0.11 0.49 5.30
CA LEU A 124 -0.73 1.11 6.33
C LEU A 124 -0.60 0.34 7.63
N SER A 125 -0.48 1.08 8.73
CA SER A 125 -0.68 0.57 10.08
C SER A 125 -1.96 1.14 10.65
N VAL A 126 -2.88 0.28 11.09
CA VAL A 126 -4.07 0.71 11.83
C VAL A 126 -3.82 0.44 13.31
N SER A 127 -3.76 1.49 14.13
CA SER A 127 -3.63 1.37 15.58
C SER A 127 -5.01 1.39 16.26
N LYS A 128 -5.13 0.72 17.42
CA LYS A 128 -6.34 0.76 18.26
C LYS A 128 -6.50 2.18 18.82
N GLY A 129 -7.16 3.03 18.04
CA GLY A 129 -7.31 4.47 18.26
C GLY A 129 -7.72 5.29 17.03
N LYS A 130 -7.96 4.65 15.87
CA LYS A 130 -8.34 5.28 14.58
C LYS A 130 -7.29 6.20 13.92
N ASN A 131 -6.05 6.20 14.40
CA ASN A 131 -4.95 6.87 13.70
C ASN A 131 -4.28 5.91 12.72
N ILE A 132 -4.27 6.28 11.43
CA ILE A 132 -3.47 5.61 10.40
C ILE A 132 -2.05 6.15 10.43
N GLN A 133 -1.10 5.23 10.24
CA GLN A 133 0.30 5.57 10.05
C GLN A 133 0.85 4.83 8.83
N LYS A 134 1.20 5.57 7.77
CA LYS A 134 1.97 5.02 6.64
C LYS A 134 3.41 4.81 7.10
N GLY A 135 3.83 3.54 7.11
CA GLY A 135 5.19 3.13 7.46
C GLY A 135 5.94 2.62 6.24
N ILE A 136 7.21 3.02 6.11
CA ILE A 136 8.10 2.49 5.08
C ILE A 136 8.84 1.28 5.61
N LYS A 137 8.79 0.19 4.85
CA LYS A 137 9.72 -0.93 5.00
C LYS A 137 10.84 -0.74 3.98
N ARG A 138 12.08 -0.76 4.49
CA ARG A 138 13.27 -0.98 3.66
C ARG A 138 13.27 -2.45 3.27
N ASP A 139 13.47 -2.71 1.98
CA ASP A 139 13.77 -4.04 1.46
C ASP A 139 15.19 -4.46 1.88
#